data_AF-A0AAN9F8P4-F1
#
_entry.id   AF-A0AAN9F8P4-F1
#
_cell.length_a   1.000
_cell.length_b   1.000
_cell.length_c   1.000
_cell.angle_alpha   90.00
_cell.angle_beta   90.00
_cell.angle_gamma   90.00
#
_symmetry.space_group_name_H-M   'P 1'
#
loop_
_entity.id
_entity.type
_entity.pdbx_description
1 polymer ?
#
loop_
_entity_poly.entity_id
_entity_poly.type
_entity_poly.pdbx_seq_one_letter_code
_entity_poly.pdbx_strand_id
1 'polypeptide(L)'
;MDLPEKLLPQSKLLAAQEFAASRGLPIPRNVLIPRTKGFVSAVQRLRETVPAIYDCTYAVPKTEASPTMLRIFKGISCSVKVEIKRKEVAELLEKEDGIAQWFQEKSILGLNTFLL
;
A
#
# COMPACT_ATOMS: atom_id res chain seq x y z
N MET A 1 -2.96 -25.40 8.92
CA MET A 1 -2.95 -24.05 9.53
C MET A 1 -3.40 -23.08 8.46
N ASP A 2 -4.71 -22.90 8.38
CA ASP A 2 -5.36 -21.97 7.45
C ASP A 2 -4.91 -20.54 7.77
N LEU A 3 -4.33 -19.84 6.78
CA LEU A 3 -4.21 -18.39 6.87
C LEU A 3 -5.63 -17.82 6.96
N PRO A 4 -5.92 -16.88 7.86
CA PRO A 4 -7.21 -16.23 7.88
C PRO A 4 -7.42 -15.55 6.53
N GLU A 5 -8.42 -16.00 5.77
CA GLU A 5 -8.83 -15.45 4.47
C GLU A 5 -9.21 -13.96 4.56
N LYS A 6 -9.36 -13.43 5.78
CA LYS A 6 -9.58 -12.01 6.10
C LYS A 6 -8.44 -11.43 6.91
N LEU A 7 -7.72 -10.48 6.30
CA LEU A 7 -6.67 -9.68 6.96
C LEU A 7 -7.24 -8.60 7.90
N LEU A 8 -8.55 -8.29 7.82
CA LEU A 8 -9.21 -7.23 8.59
C LEU A 8 -10.41 -7.76 9.39
N PRO A 9 -10.64 -7.28 10.62
CA PRO A 9 -11.87 -7.54 11.36
C PRO A 9 -13.10 -7.09 10.57
N GLN A 10 -14.16 -7.91 10.58
CA GLN A 10 -15.37 -7.68 9.78
C GLN A 10 -16.02 -6.32 10.06
N SER A 11 -16.03 -5.86 11.31
CA SER A 11 -16.59 -4.57 11.71
C SER A 11 -15.88 -3.38 11.07
N LYS A 12 -14.54 -3.43 10.97
CA LYS A 12 -13.75 -2.37 10.33
C LYS A 12 -13.90 -2.38 8.81
N LEU A 13 -14.03 -3.57 8.22
CA LEU A 13 -14.26 -3.71 6.79
C LEU A 13 -15.62 -3.13 6.39
N LEU A 14 -16.69 -3.46 7.12
CA LEU A 14 -18.03 -2.92 6.86
C LEU A 14 -18.07 -1.39 6.96
N ALA A 15 -17.50 -0.84 8.04
CA ALA A 15 -17.41 0.62 8.20
C ALA A 15 -16.63 1.29 7.05
N ALA A 16 -15.56 0.64 6.55
CA ALA A 16 -14.82 1.14 5.40
C ALA A 16 -15.66 1.06 4.11
N GLN A 17 -16.44 0.00 3.91
CA GLN A 17 -17.32 -0.15 2.74
C GLN A 17 -18.47 0.86 2.75
N GLU A 18 -19.09 1.10 3.90
CA GLU A 18 -20.12 2.13 4.07
C GLU A 18 -19.56 3.53 3.79
N PHE A 19 -18.36 3.82 4.31
CA PHE A 19 -17.67 5.08 4.02
C PHE A 19 -17.35 5.20 2.52
N ALA A 20 -16.87 4.14 1.86
CA ALA A 20 -16.58 4.15 0.43
C ALA A 20 -17.85 4.47 -0.39
N ALA A 21 -18.95 3.77 -0.08
CA ALA A 21 -20.24 3.98 -0.74
C ALA A 21 -20.75 5.41 -0.55
N SER A 22 -20.64 5.97 0.65
CA SER A 22 -21.07 7.35 0.94
C SER A 22 -20.26 8.43 0.20
N ARG A 23 -19.01 8.11 -0.19
CA ARG A 23 -18.07 9.03 -0.84
C ARG A 23 -17.88 8.77 -2.34
N GLY A 24 -18.59 7.78 -2.90
CA GLY A 24 -18.42 7.37 -4.29
C GLY A 24 -17.05 6.76 -4.59
N LEU A 25 -16.36 6.24 -3.57
CA LEU A 25 -15.07 5.59 -3.73
C LEU A 25 -15.26 4.10 -4.03
N PRO A 26 -14.32 3.45 -4.74
CA PRO A 26 -14.36 2.00 -4.95
C PRO A 26 -14.41 1.22 -3.64
N ILE A 27 -15.33 0.25 -3.56
CA ILE A 27 -15.61 -0.52 -2.35
C ILE A 27 -14.45 -1.53 -2.11
N PRO A 28 -13.72 -1.42 -0.99
CA PRO A 28 -12.60 -2.31 -0.73
C PRO A 28 -13.07 -3.71 -0.29
N ARG A 29 -12.34 -4.75 -0.70
CA ARG A 29 -12.65 -6.15 -0.36
C ARG A 29 -11.88 -6.67 0.86
N ASN A 30 -10.59 -6.38 0.94
CA ASN A 30 -9.69 -6.95 1.95
C ASN A 30 -8.82 -5.92 2.68
N VAL A 31 -9.01 -4.63 2.38
CA VAL A 31 -8.16 -3.52 2.84
C VAL A 31 -9.00 -2.37 3.39
N LEU A 32 -8.38 -1.50 4.19
CA LEU A 32 -9.01 -0.25 4.62
C LEU A 32 -8.79 0.84 3.56
N ILE A 33 -9.58 1.90 3.65
CA ILE A 33 -9.39 3.08 2.82
C ILE A 33 -8.14 3.83 3.33
N PRO A 34 -7.17 4.12 2.44
CA PRO A 34 -5.94 4.79 2.81
C PRO A 34 -6.22 6.19 3.39
N ARG A 35 -5.49 6.53 4.47
CA ARG A 35 -5.49 7.87 5.05
C ARG A 35 -4.37 8.69 4.39
N THR A 36 -4.72 9.79 3.75
CA THR A 36 -3.79 10.57 2.92
C THR A 36 -2.94 11.55 3.73
N LYS A 37 -3.45 12.09 4.85
CA LYS A 37 -2.77 13.16 5.60
C LYS A 37 -1.33 12.83 6.03
N GLY A 38 -1.10 11.63 6.55
CA GLY A 38 0.24 11.21 7.00
C GLY A 38 1.21 11.07 5.83
N PHE A 39 0.74 10.52 4.71
CA PHE A 39 1.54 10.37 3.50
C PHE A 39 1.90 11.74 2.89
N VAL A 40 0.92 12.63 2.74
CA VAL A 40 1.14 13.98 2.20
C VAL A 40 2.18 14.73 3.02
N SER A 41 2.06 14.71 4.36
CA SER A 41 3.02 15.37 5.24
C SER A 41 4.43 14.79 5.14
N ALA A 42 4.56 13.47 4.98
CA ALA A 42 5.85 12.82 4.77
C ALA A 42 6.47 13.22 3.43
N VAL A 43 5.71 13.16 2.33
CA VAL A 43 6.20 13.53 0.99
C VAL A 43 6.66 14.99 0.95
N GLN A 44 5.92 15.90 1.57
CA GLN A 44 6.29 17.32 1.62
C GLN A 44 7.66 17.55 2.26
N ARG A 45 7.93 16.88 3.40
CA ARG A 45 9.23 17.00 4.08
C ARG A 45 10.34 16.27 3.35
N LEU A 46 10.03 15.12 2.76
CA LEU A 46 11.02 14.29 2.10
C LEU A 46 11.39 14.80 0.70
N ARG A 47 10.56 15.62 0.05
CA ARG A 47 10.82 16.17 -1.29
C ARG A 47 12.12 16.98 -1.37
N GLU A 48 12.54 17.60 -0.28
CA GLU A 48 13.82 18.35 -0.21
C GLU A 48 15.04 17.44 -0.02
N THR A 49 14.85 16.22 0.51
CA THR A 49 15.94 15.33 0.91
C THR A 49 16.09 14.12 -0.01
N VAL A 50 14.97 13.63 -0.55
CA VAL A 50 14.88 12.36 -1.29
C VAL A 50 14.58 12.66 -2.77
N PRO A 51 15.44 12.22 -3.70
CA PRO A 51 15.29 12.55 -5.12
C PRO A 51 14.23 11.70 -5.85
N ALA A 52 13.90 10.51 -5.33
CA ALA A 52 12.92 9.61 -5.96
C ALA A 52 12.20 8.73 -4.95
N ILE A 53 10.94 8.39 -5.24
CA ILE A 53 10.13 7.40 -4.52
C ILE A 53 10.21 6.06 -5.26
N TYR A 54 10.35 4.97 -4.51
CA TYR A 54 10.30 3.62 -5.06
C TYR A 54 8.96 2.95 -4.71
N ASP A 55 8.19 2.61 -5.74
CA ASP A 55 7.02 1.75 -5.61
C ASP A 55 7.46 0.31 -5.76
N CYS A 56 7.54 -0.39 -4.64
CA CYS A 56 7.95 -1.79 -4.56
C CYS A 56 6.72 -2.66 -4.33
N THR A 57 6.42 -3.54 -5.30
CA THR A 57 5.39 -4.57 -5.16
C THR A 57 6.06 -5.93 -5.17
N TYR A 58 5.71 -6.79 -4.21
CA TYR A 58 6.20 -8.18 -4.18
C TYR A 58 5.05 -9.17 -4.31
N ALA A 59 5.30 -10.24 -5.05
CA ALA A 59 4.41 -11.38 -5.21
C ALA A 59 5.13 -12.65 -4.80
N VAL A 60 4.44 -13.43 -3.96
CA VAL A 60 4.93 -14.72 -3.46
C VAL A 60 4.17 -15.80 -4.24
N PRO A 61 4.85 -16.77 -4.87
CA PRO A 61 4.19 -17.91 -5.47
C PRO A 61 3.31 -18.63 -4.45
N LYS A 62 2.07 -19.00 -4.82
CA LYS A 62 1.15 -19.74 -3.93
C LYS A 62 1.69 -21.12 -3.50
N THR A 63 2.66 -21.64 -4.25
CA THR A 63 3.36 -22.91 -3.98
C THR A 63 4.39 -22.80 -2.86
N GLU A 64 4.81 -21.58 -2.51
CA GLU A 64 5.77 -21.33 -1.44
C GLU A 64 5.06 -20.75 -0.21
N ALA A 65 5.58 -21.09 0.97
CA ALA A 65 5.07 -20.50 2.20
C ALA A 65 5.30 -18.98 2.19
N SER A 66 4.32 -18.24 2.70
CA SER A 66 4.36 -16.78 2.76
C SER A 66 5.59 -16.28 3.57
N PRO A 67 6.26 -15.20 3.13
CA PRO A 67 7.28 -14.52 3.92
C PRO A 67 6.64 -13.84 5.10
N THR A 68 6.55 -14.55 6.22
CA THR A 68 6.17 -13.96 7.49
C THR A 68 7.37 -13.27 8.13
N MET A 69 7.15 -12.21 8.90
CA MET A 69 8.24 -11.52 9.63
C MET A 69 9.11 -12.49 10.44
N LEU A 70 8.49 -13.49 11.07
CA LEU A 70 9.20 -14.54 11.81
C LEU A 70 10.15 -15.36 10.93
N ARG A 71 9.78 -15.65 9.68
CA ARG A 71 10.65 -16.38 8.74
C ARG A 71 11.81 -15.52 8.26
N ILE A 72 11.55 -14.24 8.01
CA ILE A 72 12.57 -13.26 7.63
C ILE A 72 13.63 -13.16 8.76
N PHE A 73 13.20 -12.98 10.02
CA PHE A 73 14.12 -12.94 11.16
C PHE A 73 14.89 -14.24 11.37
N LYS A 74 14.30 -15.38 11.01
CA LYS A 74 14.96 -16.70 11.07
C LYS A 74 15.88 -16.99 9.87
N GLY A 75 15.99 -16.08 8.90
CA GLY A 75 16.82 -16.27 7.71
C GLY A 75 16.30 -17.36 6.76
N ILE A 76 15.01 -17.70 6.83
CA ILE A 76 14.41 -18.72 5.96
C ILE A 76 14.16 -18.09 4.58
N SER A 77 14.84 -18.61 3.55
CA SER A 77 14.69 -18.14 2.18
C SER A 77 13.29 -18.40 1.61
N CYS A 78 12.79 -17.46 0.81
CA CYS A 78 11.61 -17.63 -0.03
C CYS A 78 11.83 -16.94 -1.38
N SER A 79 11.32 -17.51 -2.45
CA SER A 79 11.33 -16.89 -3.77
C SER A 79 10.22 -15.85 -3.84
N VAL A 80 10.61 -14.59 -4.05
CA VAL A 80 9.66 -13.49 -4.28
C VAL A 80 9.95 -12.85 -5.62
N LYS A 81 8.90 -12.58 -6.38
CA LYS A 81 9.00 -11.71 -7.55
C LYS A 81 8.77 -10.29 -7.08
N VAL A 82 9.75 -9.44 -7.26
CA VAL A 82 9.67 -8.03 -6.89
C VAL A 82 9.64 -7.19 -8.15
N GLU A 83 8.62 -6.34 -8.26
CA GLU A 83 8.56 -5.29 -9.27
C GLU A 83 8.86 -3.96 -8.56
N ILE A 84 9.86 -3.24 -9.06
CA ILE A 84 10.28 -1.94 -8.52
C ILE A 84 10.08 -0.89 -9.61
N LYS A 85 9.33 0.17 -9.28
CA LYS A 85 9.12 1.32 -10.16
C LYS A 85 9.67 2.57 -9.47
N ARG A 86 10.72 3.13 -10.04
CA ARG A 86 11.28 4.42 -9.60
C ARG A 86 10.41 5.55 -10.16
N LYS A 87 10.08 6.53 -9.32
CA LYS A 87 9.41 7.78 -9.71
C LYS A 87 10.13 8.96 -9.10
N GLU A 88 10.34 10.01 -9.87
CA GLU A 88 11.00 11.19 -9.33
C GLU A 88 10.04 11.97 -8.44
N VAL A 89 10.53 12.54 -7.33
CA VAL A 89 9.64 13.29 -6.43
C VAL A 89 9.13 14.58 -7.09
N ALA A 90 9.84 15.06 -8.11
CA ALA A 90 9.42 16.18 -8.95
C ALA A 90 8.21 15.84 -9.84
N GLU A 91 8.01 14.58 -10.23
CA GLU A 91 6.84 14.15 -11.01
C GLU A 91 5.55 14.08 -10.15
N LEU A 92 5.69 14.05 -8.82
CA LEU A 92 4.55 14.13 -7.93
C LEU A 92 3.99 15.55 -7.91
N LEU A 93 2.66 15.64 -8.10
CA LEU A 93 1.91 16.90 -8.07
C LEU A 93 2.35 17.81 -6.90
N GLU A 94 2.50 19.10 -7.15
CA GLU A 94 3.01 20.05 -6.14
C GLU A 94 2.03 20.25 -4.98
N LYS A 95 0.73 20.22 -5.27
CA LYS A 95 -0.33 20.48 -4.29
C LYS A 95 -0.64 19.25 -3.43
N GLU A 96 -0.92 19.49 -2.14
CA GLU A 96 -1.33 18.47 -1.16
C GLU A 96 -2.49 17.61 -1.66
N ASP A 97 -3.51 18.24 -2.24
CA ASP A 97 -4.68 17.54 -2.78
C ASP A 97 -4.32 16.60 -3.93
N GLY A 98 -3.36 17.01 -4.78
CA GLY A 98 -2.85 16.19 -5.87
C GLY A 98 -2.08 14.97 -5.37
N ILE A 99 -1.25 15.13 -4.34
CA ILE A 99 -0.51 14.03 -3.71
C ILE A 99 -1.49 13.06 -3.04
N ALA A 100 -2.52 13.59 -2.36
CA ALA A 100 -3.56 12.79 -1.73
C ALA A 100 -4.36 11.96 -2.75
N GLN A 101 -4.77 12.57 -3.85
CA GLN A 101 -5.51 11.90 -4.92
C GLN A 101 -4.64 10.82 -5.61
N TRP A 102 -3.38 11.14 -5.92
CA TRP A 102 -2.44 10.19 -6.48
C TRP A 102 -2.24 8.96 -5.60
N PHE A 103 -2.10 9.17 -4.28
CA PHE A 103 -1.95 8.08 -3.32
C PHE A 103 -3.22 7.21 -3.22
N GLN A 104 -4.40 7.83 -3.23
CA GLN A 104 -5.67 7.10 -3.21
C GLN A 104 -5.82 6.22 -4.45
N GLU A 105 -5.60 6.77 -5.65
CA GLU A 105 -5.67 6.02 -6.90
C GLU A 105 -4.73 4.81 -6.88
N LYS A 106 -3.47 5.02 -6.45
CA LYS A 106 -2.47 3.96 -6.37
C LYS A 106 -2.82 2.86 -5.37
N SER A 107 -3.31 3.24 -4.20
CA SER A 107 -3.68 2.28 -3.16
C SER A 107 -4.96 1.50 -3.49
N ILE A 108 -5.88 2.08 -4.26
CA ILE A 108 -7.16 1.44 -4.64
C ILE A 108 -6.95 0.42 -5.78
N LEU A 109 -5.94 0.61 -6.64
CA LEU A 109 -5.59 -0.32 -7.72
C LEU A 109 -4.98 -1.66 -7.24
N GLY A 110 -4.95 -1.93 -5.93
CA GLY A 110 -4.70 -3.28 -5.40
C GLY A 110 -3.24 -3.73 -5.45
N LEU A 111 -2.29 -2.80 -5.56
CA LEU A 111 -0.88 -3.12 -5.39
C LEU A 111 -0.56 -3.13 -3.89
N ASN A 112 0.08 -4.20 -3.43
CA ASN A 112 0.78 -4.24 -2.15
C ASN A 112 1.98 -3.29 -2.21
N THR A 113 1.71 -2.00 -2.34
CA THR A 113 2.69 -0.94 -2.52
C THR A 113 3.20 -0.55 -1.14
N PHE A 114 4.44 -0.93 -0.84
CA PHE A 114 5.24 -0.24 0.15
C PHE A 114 5.99 0.87 -0.58
N LEU A 115 5.69 2.13 -0.22
CA LEU A 115 6.48 3.28 -0.65
C LEU A 115 7.66 3.38 0.32
N LEU A 116 8.87 3.17 -0.20
CA LEU A 116 10.12 3.45 0.49
C LEU A 116 10.83 4.62 -0.21
#